data_AF-A0A660RAG8-F1
#
_entry.id   AF-A0A660RAG8-F1
#
_cell.length_a   1.000
_cell.length_b   1.000
_cell.length_c   1.000
_cell.angle_alpha   90.00
_cell.angle_beta   90.00
_cell.angle_gamma   90.00
#
_symmetry.space_group_name_H-M   'P 1'
#
loop_
_entity.id
_entity.type
_entity.pdbx_description
1 polymer ?
#
loop_
_entity_poly.entity_id
_entity_poly.type
_entity_poly.pdbx_seq_one_letter_code
_entity_poly.pdbx_strand_id
1 'polypeptide(L)'
;MAPWHFLLGHVVADHAFTNNEKIRKYKGLKLFGHIVWSFFAILAFCFDTIFNSLKGVVIFTSFFVLHTVVDILRVKYSKRRRIVDILELIALSGAFLGNLMIFDLLKSSYLSPEFVYYLLGMSVVSVGVTYIFRNFYPGVPEMSDIEGISERLAFFVFMLAGKFLFAFLSLVLGFLYRLWRIKKFDATWWMSPSLGVAISAVWYISLYH
;
A
#
# COMPACT_ATOMS: atom_id res chain seq x y z
N MET A 1 19.00 -3.13 -1.44
CA MET A 1 17.57 -3.42 -1.73
C MET A 1 17.04 -2.55 -2.85
N ALA A 2 15.80 -2.76 -3.30
CA ALA A 2 15.17 -1.99 -4.38
C ALA A 2 14.42 -0.75 -3.85
N PRO A 3 14.80 0.48 -4.26
CA PRO A 3 14.22 1.74 -3.79
C PRO A 3 12.85 2.02 -4.41
N TRP A 4 11.81 1.28 -3.99
CA TRP A 4 10.46 1.33 -4.55
C TRP A 4 9.65 2.59 -4.17
N HIS A 5 10.23 3.78 -4.23
CA HIS A 5 9.64 5.04 -3.76
C HIS A 5 8.31 5.40 -4.44
N PHE A 6 8.19 5.27 -5.77
CA PHE A 6 6.93 5.61 -6.47
C PHE A 6 5.80 4.64 -6.12
N LEU A 7 6.11 3.34 -6.07
CA LEU A 7 5.17 2.30 -5.65
C LEU A 7 4.71 2.53 -4.20
N LEU A 8 5.63 2.82 -3.29
CA LEU A 8 5.31 3.18 -1.90
C LEU A 8 4.44 4.45 -1.86
N GLY A 9 4.83 5.50 -2.58
CA GLY A 9 4.12 6.77 -2.63
C GLY A 9 2.68 6.61 -3.11
N HIS A 10 2.45 5.81 -4.15
CA HIS A 10 1.11 5.48 -4.64
C HIS A 10 0.29 4.74 -3.58
N VAL A 11 0.86 3.68 -2.98
CA VAL A 11 0.16 2.90 -1.96
C VAL A 11 -0.20 3.78 -0.76
N VAL A 12 0.70 4.68 -0.36
CA VAL A 12 0.49 5.61 0.74
C VAL A 12 -0.60 6.63 0.43
N ALA A 13 -0.59 7.20 -0.78
CA ALA A 13 -1.57 8.18 -1.23
C ALA A 13 -3.00 7.61 -1.25
N ASP A 14 -3.15 6.41 -1.81
CA ASP A 14 -4.45 5.84 -2.19
C ASP A 14 -5.02 4.82 -1.20
N HIS A 15 -4.17 4.21 -0.37
CA HIS A 15 -4.56 3.09 0.49
C HIS A 15 -4.21 3.26 1.96
N ALA A 16 -3.06 3.88 2.29
CA ALA A 16 -2.63 3.98 3.69
C ALA A 16 -3.37 5.08 4.47
N PHE A 17 -3.46 6.29 3.91
CA PHE A 17 -4.14 7.43 4.54
C PHE A 17 -5.54 7.68 3.99
N THR A 18 -5.83 7.12 2.82
CA THR A 18 -7.13 7.22 2.17
C THR A 18 -7.65 5.82 1.91
N ASN A 19 -8.95 5.61 2.02
CA ASN A 19 -9.57 4.36 1.58
C ASN A 19 -9.96 4.50 0.10
N ASN A 20 -9.40 3.64 -0.76
CA ASN A 20 -9.71 3.57 -2.19
C ASN A 20 -11.22 3.66 -2.51
N GLU A 21 -12.07 2.97 -1.74
CA GLU A 21 -13.53 3.01 -1.93
C GLU A 21 -14.14 4.39 -1.62
N LYS A 22 -13.52 5.16 -0.72
CA LYS A 22 -13.94 6.55 -0.44
C LYS A 22 -13.56 7.48 -1.60
N ILE A 23 -12.38 7.29 -2.20
CA ILE A 23 -11.90 8.10 -3.34
C ILE A 23 -12.91 8.05 -4.49
N ARG A 24 -13.46 6.87 -4.79
CA ARG A 24 -14.48 6.65 -5.83
C ARG A 24 -15.73 7.53 -5.67
N LYS A 25 -16.00 8.02 -4.46
CA LYS A 25 -17.17 8.85 -4.12
C LYS A 25 -16.85 10.35 -4.05
N TYR A 26 -15.60 10.76 -4.24
CA TYR A 26 -15.21 12.16 -4.19
C TYR A 26 -15.78 12.97 -5.36
N LYS A 27 -16.08 14.25 -5.09
CA LYS A 27 -16.57 15.22 -6.08
C LYS A 27 -16.01 16.60 -5.77
N GLY A 28 -15.78 17.40 -6.81
CA GLY A 28 -15.32 18.79 -6.71
C GLY A 28 -14.06 18.94 -5.85
N LEU A 29 -14.12 19.82 -4.85
CA LEU A 29 -13.01 20.14 -3.96
C LEU A 29 -12.43 18.95 -3.20
N LYS A 30 -13.22 17.90 -2.91
CA LYS A 30 -12.70 16.69 -2.25
C LYS A 30 -11.77 15.89 -3.15
N LEU A 31 -12.09 15.79 -4.45
CA LEU A 31 -11.24 15.11 -5.42
C LEU A 31 -9.97 15.92 -5.66
N PHE A 32 -10.10 17.25 -5.81
CA PHE A 32 -8.94 18.13 -5.94
C PHE A 32 -8.01 18.05 -4.72
N GLY A 33 -8.59 18.11 -3.51
CA GLY A 33 -7.81 17.95 -2.27
C GLY A 33 -7.08 16.62 -2.19
N HIS A 34 -7.69 15.53 -2.67
CA HIS A 34 -7.02 14.24 -2.78
C HIS A 34 -5.87 14.26 -3.80
N ILE A 35 -6.05 14.85 -4.99
CA ILE A 35 -4.98 14.97 -5.99
C ILE A 35 -3.77 15.76 -5.43
N VAL A 36 -4.04 16.86 -4.73
CA VAL A 36 -2.99 17.65 -4.04
C VAL A 36 -2.31 16.83 -2.95
N TRP A 37 -3.08 16.08 -2.17
CA TRP A 37 -2.53 15.14 -1.18
C TRP A 37 -1.63 14.09 -1.83
N SER A 38 -2.08 13.43 -2.91
CA SER A 38 -1.32 12.41 -3.62
C SER A 38 -0.01 13.00 -4.18
N PHE A 39 -0.03 14.24 -4.66
CA PHE A 39 1.19 14.96 -5.07
C PHE A 39 2.21 15.01 -3.92
N PHE A 40 1.82 15.55 -2.77
CA PHE A 40 2.71 15.70 -1.62
C PHE A 40 3.13 14.35 -1.04
N ALA A 41 2.23 13.37 -0.98
CA ALA A 41 2.52 12.04 -0.46
C ALA A 41 3.59 11.34 -1.31
N ILE A 42 3.45 11.34 -2.64
CA ILE A 42 4.46 10.76 -3.55
C ILE A 42 5.75 11.56 -3.47
N LEU A 43 5.65 12.89 -3.48
CA LEU A 43 6.80 13.79 -3.43
C LEU A 43 7.62 13.60 -2.14
N ALA A 44 6.98 13.37 -1.00
CA ALA A 44 7.66 13.15 0.28
C ALA A 44 8.66 11.98 0.25
N PHE A 45 8.44 10.97 -0.61
CA PHE A 45 9.35 9.84 -0.76
C PHE A 45 10.48 10.09 -1.77
N CYS A 46 10.50 11.18 -2.52
CA CYS A 46 11.46 11.30 -3.63
C CYS A 46 11.93 12.73 -3.96
N PHE A 47 11.46 13.76 -3.23
CA PHE A 47 11.75 15.17 -3.52
C PHE A 47 13.24 15.49 -3.63
N ASP A 48 14.07 14.80 -2.85
CA ASP A 48 15.49 15.06 -2.72
C ASP A 48 16.31 14.59 -3.94
N THR A 49 15.76 13.65 -4.73
CA THR A 49 16.45 13.01 -5.86
C THR A 49 15.82 13.35 -7.19
N ILE A 50 14.49 13.48 -7.27
CA ILE A 50 13.79 13.66 -8.54
C ILE A 50 14.08 15.00 -9.21
N PHE A 51 14.35 16.06 -8.45
CA PHE A 51 14.64 17.39 -9.01
C PHE A 51 16.11 17.59 -9.40
N ASN A 52 16.99 16.63 -9.08
CA ASN A 52 18.42 16.72 -9.40
C ASN A 52 18.74 16.40 -10.87
N SER A 53 17.77 15.92 -11.64
CA SER A 53 17.96 15.63 -13.06
C SER A 53 16.69 15.85 -13.86
N LEU A 54 16.85 16.25 -15.13
CA LEU A 54 15.71 16.39 -16.06
C LEU A 54 14.93 15.07 -16.19
N LYS A 55 15.63 13.94 -16.21
CA LYS A 55 15.02 12.60 -16.26
C LYS A 55 14.12 12.36 -15.04
N GLY A 56 14.58 12.68 -13.84
CA GLY A 56 13.79 12.55 -12.61
C GLY A 56 12.52 13.40 -12.66
N VAL A 57 12.64 14.66 -13.05
CA VAL A 57 11.51 15.60 -13.19
C VAL A 57 10.49 15.11 -14.20
N VAL A 58 10.93 14.66 -15.38
CA VAL A 58 10.04 14.15 -16.43
C VAL A 58 9.29 12.91 -15.95
N ILE A 59 9.99 11.93 -15.38
CA ILE A 59 9.37 10.67 -14.93
C ILE A 59 8.40 10.91 -13.77
N PHE A 60 8.77 11.75 -12.80
CA PHE A 60 7.86 12.15 -11.72
C PHE A 60 6.61 12.85 -12.26
N THR A 61 6.77 13.82 -13.17
CA THR A 61 5.65 14.55 -13.75
C THR A 61 4.74 13.63 -14.56
N SER A 62 5.30 12.75 -15.40
CA SER A 62 4.53 11.76 -16.15
C SER A 62 3.76 10.80 -15.24
N PHE A 63 4.39 10.33 -14.17
CA PHE A 63 3.75 9.46 -13.19
C PHE A 63 2.62 10.19 -12.44
N PHE A 64 2.85 11.43 -12.01
CA PHE A 64 1.83 12.22 -11.33
C PHE A 64 0.63 12.55 -12.23
N VAL A 65 0.88 12.84 -13.51
CA VAL A 65 -0.18 13.02 -14.51
C VAL A 65 -0.99 11.73 -14.67
N LEU A 66 -0.31 10.58 -14.80
CA LEU A 66 -0.98 9.28 -14.85
C LEU A 66 -1.86 9.04 -13.61
N HIS A 67 -1.33 9.28 -12.42
CA HIS A 67 -2.05 9.14 -11.15
C HIS A 67 -3.30 10.02 -11.11
N THR A 68 -3.15 11.30 -11.47
CA THR A 68 -4.25 12.27 -11.50
C THR A 68 -5.34 11.86 -12.49
N VAL A 69 -4.95 11.40 -13.69
CA VAL A 69 -5.90 10.88 -14.69
C VAL A 69 -6.63 9.65 -14.14
N VAL A 70 -5.91 8.72 -13.50
CA VAL A 70 -6.51 7.55 -12.87
C VAL A 70 -7.54 7.95 -11.81
N ASP A 71 -7.25 8.92 -10.93
CA ASP A 71 -8.21 9.38 -9.91
C ASP A 71 -9.48 9.96 -10.52
N ILE A 72 -9.35 10.78 -11.56
CA ILE A 72 -10.50 11.34 -12.28
C ILE A 72 -11.34 10.22 -12.93
N LEU A 73 -10.68 9.27 -13.59
CA LEU A 73 -11.35 8.13 -14.23
C LEU A 73 -11.99 7.18 -13.19
N ARG A 74 -11.35 6.99 -12.04
CA ARG A 74 -11.84 6.16 -10.92
C ARG A 74 -13.16 6.71 -10.38
N VAL A 75 -13.28 8.04 -10.24
CA VAL A 75 -14.55 8.69 -9.86
C VAL A 75 -15.60 8.54 -10.98
N LYS A 76 -15.21 8.81 -12.23
CA LYS A 76 -16.10 8.74 -13.40
C LYS A 76 -16.70 7.34 -13.58
N TYR A 77 -15.90 6.30 -13.40
CA TYR A 77 -16.29 4.89 -13.57
C TYR A 77 -16.55 4.16 -12.25
N SER A 78 -16.78 4.89 -11.15
CA SER A 78 -16.98 4.35 -9.80
C SER A 78 -18.00 3.20 -9.69
N LYS A 79 -19.04 3.19 -10.54
CA LYS A 79 -20.06 2.12 -10.58
C LYS A 79 -19.60 0.84 -11.29
N ARG A 80 -18.49 0.88 -12.04
CA ARG A 80 -17.99 -0.22 -12.86
C ARG A 80 -16.73 -0.82 -12.24
N ARG A 81 -16.90 -1.69 -11.25
CA ARG A 81 -15.81 -2.29 -10.44
C ARG A 81 -14.63 -2.78 -11.29
N ARG A 82 -14.88 -3.60 -12.31
CA ARG A 82 -13.82 -4.12 -13.20
C ARG A 82 -12.97 -3.03 -13.86
N ILE A 83 -13.58 -1.91 -14.24
CA ILE A 83 -12.84 -0.78 -14.81
C ILE A 83 -11.97 -0.14 -13.74
N VAL A 84 -12.49 0.02 -12.52
CA VAL A 84 -11.71 0.57 -11.41
C VAL A 84 -10.53 -0.33 -11.05
N ASP A 85 -10.71 -1.65 -11.05
CA ASP A 85 -9.62 -2.61 -10.81
C ASP A 85 -8.53 -2.52 -11.89
N ILE A 86 -8.94 -2.34 -13.16
CA ILE A 86 -7.99 -2.10 -14.27
C ILE A 86 -7.25 -0.77 -14.09
N LEU A 87 -7.95 0.29 -13.68
CA LEU A 87 -7.34 1.60 -13.42
C LEU A 87 -6.33 1.52 -12.27
N GLU A 88 -6.62 0.74 -11.23
CA GLU A 88 -5.69 0.45 -10.14
C GLU A 88 -4.43 -0.26 -10.66
N LEU A 89 -4.62 -1.30 -11.47
CA LEU A 89 -3.52 -2.03 -12.08
C LEU A 89 -2.65 -1.11 -12.97
N ILE A 90 -3.27 -0.18 -13.70
CA ILE A 90 -2.56 0.82 -14.50
C ILE A 90 -1.73 1.75 -13.60
N ALA A 91 -2.28 2.25 -12.50
CA ALA A 91 -1.55 3.11 -11.57
C ALA A 91 -0.38 2.36 -10.90
N LEU A 92 -0.60 1.14 -10.42
CA LEU A 92 0.44 0.28 -9.85
C LEU A 92 1.54 -0.03 -10.87
N SER A 93 1.16 -0.37 -12.09
CA SER A 93 2.13 -0.64 -13.17
C SER A 93 2.92 0.61 -13.54
N GLY A 94 2.25 1.77 -13.60
CA GLY A 94 2.90 3.06 -13.82
C GLY A 94 3.89 3.42 -12.72
N ALA A 95 3.53 3.18 -11.46
CA ALA A 95 4.41 3.41 -10.31
C ALA A 95 5.62 2.46 -10.33
N PHE A 96 5.40 1.19 -10.68
CA PHE A 96 6.45 0.19 -10.82
C PHE A 96 7.43 0.54 -11.96
N LEU A 97 6.92 0.83 -13.15
CA LEU A 97 7.73 1.22 -14.31
C LEU A 97 8.47 2.54 -14.06
N GLY A 98 7.79 3.53 -13.48
CA GLY A 98 8.40 4.80 -13.09
C GLY A 98 9.59 4.58 -12.16
N ASN A 99 9.43 3.78 -11.11
CA ASN A 99 10.52 3.37 -10.21
C ASN A 99 11.69 2.74 -10.97
N LEU A 100 11.44 1.80 -11.88
CA LEU A 100 12.50 1.15 -12.66
C LEU A 100 13.27 2.16 -13.51
N MET A 101 12.58 3.13 -14.12
CA MET A 101 13.22 4.12 -15.00
C MET A 101 14.16 5.07 -14.26
N ILE A 102 13.91 5.35 -12.98
CA ILE A 102 14.75 6.24 -12.13
C ILE A 102 15.41 5.50 -10.97
N PHE A 103 15.53 4.18 -11.05
CA PHE A 103 16.00 3.32 -9.97
C PHE A 103 17.35 3.77 -9.38
N ASP A 104 18.30 4.10 -10.25
CA ASP A 104 19.64 4.55 -9.82
C ASP A 104 19.63 5.93 -9.16
N LEU A 105 18.74 6.83 -9.57
CA LEU A 105 18.57 8.13 -8.92
C LEU A 105 17.99 7.96 -7.51
N LEU A 106 17.06 7.01 -7.35
CA LEU A 106 16.40 6.76 -6.08
C LEU A 106 17.31 6.07 -5.05
N LYS A 107 18.41 5.42 -5.47
CA LYS A 107 19.39 4.83 -4.56
C LYS A 107 20.14 5.87 -3.73
N SER A 108 20.27 7.09 -4.24
CA SER A 108 20.93 8.19 -3.55
C SER A 108 19.99 9.02 -2.67
N SER A 109 18.77 8.54 -2.40
CA SER A 109 17.83 9.26 -1.55
C SER A 109 18.25 9.26 -0.08
N TYR A 110 17.81 10.26 0.67
CA TYR A 110 17.86 10.30 2.12
C TYR A 110 17.11 9.12 2.77
N LEU A 111 16.13 8.55 2.06
CA LEU A 111 15.48 7.30 2.44
C LEU A 111 16.29 6.13 1.88
N SER A 112 16.81 5.29 2.78
CA SER A 112 17.53 4.09 2.35
C SER A 112 16.57 3.12 1.61
N PRO A 113 17.06 2.41 0.58
CA PRO A 113 16.25 1.41 -0.12
C PRO A 113 15.63 0.37 0.81
N GLU A 114 16.35 -0.02 1.87
CA GLU A 114 15.91 -0.97 2.89
C GLU A 114 14.72 -0.41 3.68
N PHE A 115 14.78 0.87 4.09
CA PHE A 115 13.69 1.51 4.81
C PHE A 115 12.44 1.66 3.95
N VAL A 116 12.60 2.04 2.68
CA VAL A 116 11.49 2.14 1.72
C VAL A 116 10.85 0.78 1.48
N TYR A 117 11.65 -0.27 1.33
CA TYR A 117 11.16 -1.63 1.16
C TYR A 117 10.43 -2.13 2.40
N TYR A 118 10.92 -1.79 3.59
CA TYR A 118 10.26 -2.05 4.87
C TYR A 118 8.90 -1.35 4.97
N LEU A 119 8.84 -0.04 4.66
CA LEU A 119 7.58 0.73 4.65
C LEU A 119 6.57 0.14 3.65
N LEU A 120 7.03 -0.25 2.46
CA LEU A 120 6.19 -0.91 1.46
C LEU A 120 5.61 -2.22 2.00
N GLY A 121 6.43 -3.05 2.65
CA GLY A 121 5.96 -4.28 3.29
C GLY A 121 4.90 -4.03 4.37
N MET A 122 5.11 -3.01 5.21
CA MET A 122 4.10 -2.59 6.19
C MET A 122 2.79 -2.16 5.51
N SER A 123 2.84 -1.45 4.39
CA SER A 123 1.63 -1.08 3.64
C SER A 123 0.96 -2.30 2.99
N VAL A 124 1.73 -3.22 2.41
CA VAL A 124 1.20 -4.44 1.78
C VAL A 124 0.50 -5.34 2.81
N VAL A 125 1.14 -5.58 3.95
CA VAL A 125 0.59 -6.46 5.01
C VAL A 125 -0.63 -5.83 5.71
N SER A 126 -0.71 -4.50 5.74
CA SER A 126 -1.83 -3.78 6.32
C SER A 126 -2.95 -3.59 5.29
N VAL A 127 -2.84 -2.58 4.43
CA VAL A 127 -3.89 -2.12 3.53
C VAL A 127 -3.99 -2.94 2.26
N GLY A 128 -2.90 -3.57 1.81
CA GLY A 128 -2.93 -4.48 0.65
C GLY A 128 -3.82 -5.70 0.89
N VAL A 129 -3.69 -6.35 2.05
CA VAL A 129 -4.58 -7.47 2.44
C VAL A 129 -6.03 -7.01 2.55
N THR A 130 -6.28 -5.85 3.16
CA THR A 130 -7.64 -5.29 3.25
C THR A 130 -8.22 -4.96 1.87
N TYR A 131 -7.41 -4.45 0.95
CA TYR A 131 -7.82 -4.20 -0.43
C TYR A 131 -8.28 -5.48 -1.11
N ILE A 132 -7.58 -6.61 -0.90
CA ILE A 132 -7.98 -7.91 -1.43
C ILE A 132 -9.35 -8.32 -0.90
N PHE A 133 -9.58 -8.16 0.41
CA PHE A 133 -10.85 -8.52 1.03
C PHE A 133 -12.02 -7.63 0.60
N ARG A 134 -11.75 -6.35 0.35
CA ARG A 134 -12.76 -5.41 -0.19
C ARG A 134 -13.12 -5.68 -1.64
N ASN A 135 -12.15 -6.07 -2.48
CA ASN A 135 -12.34 -6.10 -3.93
C ASN A 135 -12.56 -7.51 -4.52
N PHE A 136 -12.01 -8.56 -3.91
CA PHE A 136 -12.04 -9.91 -4.50
C PHE A 136 -12.83 -10.91 -3.66
N TYR A 137 -12.39 -11.19 -2.42
CA TYR A 137 -13.04 -12.16 -1.55
C TYR A 137 -12.88 -11.77 -0.08
N PRO A 138 -13.95 -11.52 0.69
CA PRO A 138 -15.36 -11.73 0.36
C PRO A 138 -15.93 -10.65 -0.57
N GLY A 139 -15.14 -9.62 -0.90
CA GLY A 139 -15.55 -8.55 -1.80
C GLY A 139 -16.48 -7.55 -1.13
N VAL A 140 -16.32 -7.31 0.18
CA VAL A 140 -17.15 -6.42 1.01
C VAL A 140 -16.54 -5.01 1.02
N PRO A 141 -17.06 -4.04 0.23
CA PRO A 141 -16.41 -2.74 0.04
C PRO A 141 -16.36 -1.91 1.33
N GLU A 142 -17.29 -2.15 2.24
CA GLU A 142 -17.45 -1.41 3.50
C GLU A 142 -16.63 -2.00 4.66
N MET A 143 -15.85 -3.06 4.42
CA MET A 143 -14.99 -3.66 5.45
C MET A 143 -14.07 -2.59 6.03
N SER A 144 -14.04 -2.46 7.36
CA SER A 144 -13.19 -1.48 8.05
C SER A 144 -11.71 -1.82 7.86
N ASP A 145 -10.87 -0.81 7.65
CA ASP A 145 -9.41 -1.02 7.56
C ASP A 145 -8.87 -1.64 8.85
N ILE A 146 -9.50 -1.39 9.99
CA ILE A 146 -8.95 -1.76 11.30
C ILE A 146 -9.01 -3.29 11.53
N GLU A 147 -9.88 -4.02 10.83
CA GLU A 147 -10.08 -5.46 11.06
C GLU A 147 -8.83 -6.27 10.63
N GLY A 148 -8.06 -6.68 11.64
CA GLY A 148 -6.87 -7.51 11.44
C GLY A 148 -5.62 -6.76 11.00
N ILE A 149 -5.64 -5.43 10.78
CA ILE A 149 -4.40 -4.70 10.46
C ILE A 149 -3.41 -4.77 11.62
N SER A 150 -3.86 -4.56 12.86
CA SER A 150 -2.97 -4.49 14.03
C SER A 150 -2.20 -5.80 14.27
N GLU A 151 -2.85 -6.97 14.15
CA GLU A 151 -2.18 -8.27 14.30
C GLU A 151 -1.16 -8.52 13.18
N ARG A 152 -1.52 -8.19 11.92
CA ARG A 152 -0.68 -8.40 10.74
C ARG A 152 0.55 -7.51 10.79
N LEU A 153 0.35 -6.25 11.17
CA LEU A 153 1.43 -5.27 11.31
C LEU A 153 2.35 -5.62 12.48
N ALA A 154 1.80 -5.99 13.65
CA ALA A 154 2.62 -6.42 14.79
C ALA A 154 3.46 -7.65 14.43
N PHE A 155 2.87 -8.64 13.76
CA PHE A 155 3.59 -9.82 13.29
C PHE A 155 4.73 -9.43 12.35
N PHE A 156 4.44 -8.61 11.33
CA PHE A 156 5.44 -8.14 10.36
C PHE A 156 6.62 -7.45 11.04
N VAL A 157 6.33 -6.51 11.95
CA VAL A 157 7.37 -5.75 12.68
C VAL A 157 8.23 -6.68 13.53
N PHE A 158 7.64 -7.57 14.32
CA PHE A 158 8.41 -8.48 15.17
C PHE A 158 9.19 -9.52 14.37
N MET A 159 8.62 -10.02 13.27
CA MET A 159 9.29 -10.96 12.38
C MET A 159 10.53 -10.32 11.73
N LEU A 160 10.39 -9.12 11.14
CA LEU A 160 11.53 -8.41 10.56
C LEU A 160 12.57 -7.99 11.61
N ALA A 161 12.16 -7.72 12.85
CA ALA A 161 13.10 -7.48 13.94
C ALA A 161 13.82 -8.76 14.44
N GLY A 162 13.57 -9.94 13.84
CA GLY A 162 14.11 -11.23 14.29
C GLY A 162 13.58 -11.68 15.65
N LYS A 163 12.49 -11.07 16.15
CA LYS A 163 11.86 -11.38 17.44
C LYS A 163 10.72 -12.37 17.24
N PHE A 164 11.04 -13.58 16.78
CA PHE A 164 10.06 -14.61 16.41
C PHE A 164 9.10 -14.98 17.55
N LEU A 165 9.55 -14.96 18.81
CA LEU A 165 8.67 -15.19 19.96
C LEU A 165 7.58 -14.11 20.06
N PHE A 166 7.94 -12.84 19.89
CA PHE A 166 6.95 -11.75 19.91
C PHE A 166 6.03 -11.77 18.69
N ALA A 167 6.55 -12.18 17.53
CA ALA A 167 5.72 -12.40 16.34
C ALA A 167 4.69 -13.51 16.59
N PHE A 168 5.10 -14.64 17.16
CA PHE A 168 4.17 -15.71 17.53
C PHE A 168 3.13 -15.22 18.54
N LEU A 169 3.56 -14.51 19.59
CA LEU A 169 2.65 -13.96 20.60
C LEU A 169 1.65 -12.95 20.01
N SER A 170 2.04 -12.13 19.02
CA SER A 170 1.11 -11.21 18.36
C SER A 170 -0.01 -11.94 17.61
N LEU A 171 0.27 -13.11 17.03
CA LEU A 171 -0.77 -13.96 16.42
C LEU A 171 -1.70 -14.55 17.48
N VAL A 172 -1.14 -15.06 18.59
CA VAL A 172 -1.94 -15.61 19.70
C VAL A 172 -2.86 -14.54 20.28
N LEU A 173 -2.34 -13.34 20.55
CA LEU A 173 -3.12 -12.22 21.07
C LEU A 173 -4.16 -11.74 20.05
N GLY A 174 -3.80 -11.67 18.76
CA GLY A 174 -4.75 -11.37 17.68
C GLY A 174 -5.90 -12.38 17.64
N PHE A 175 -5.58 -13.67 17.72
CA PHE A 175 -6.56 -14.76 17.77
C PHE A 175 -7.49 -14.65 18.98
N LEU A 176 -6.95 -14.44 20.18
CA LEU A 176 -7.72 -14.25 21.41
C LEU A 176 -8.63 -13.00 21.32
N TYR A 177 -8.12 -11.90 20.78
CA TYR A 177 -8.89 -10.68 20.55
C TYR A 177 -10.06 -10.93 19.61
N ARG A 178 -9.82 -11.62 18.49
CA ARG A 178 -10.86 -12.00 17.53
C ARG A 178 -11.94 -12.84 18.21
N LEU A 179 -11.56 -13.88 18.95
CA LEU A 179 -12.48 -14.74 19.71
C LEU A 179 -13.35 -13.94 20.70
N TRP A 180 -12.75 -12.96 21.38
CA TRP A 180 -13.48 -12.17 22.38
C TRP A 180 -14.43 -11.14 21.77
N ARG A 181 -13.97 -10.40 20.75
CA ARG A 181 -14.69 -9.21 20.23
C ARG A 181 -15.41 -9.41 18.91
N ILE A 182 -14.82 -10.12 17.96
CA ILE A 182 -15.37 -10.22 16.59
C ILE A 182 -16.36 -11.38 16.47
N LYS A 183 -16.02 -12.54 17.05
CA LYS A 183 -16.90 -13.75 17.08
C LYS A 183 -17.48 -14.14 15.72
N LYS A 184 -16.76 -13.90 14.63
CA LYS A 184 -17.19 -14.11 13.24
C LYS A 184 -16.29 -15.12 12.54
N PHE A 185 -16.62 -16.40 12.67
CA PHE A 185 -15.82 -17.52 12.17
C PHE A 185 -16.01 -17.79 10.66
N ASP A 186 -15.80 -16.78 9.82
CA ASP A 186 -15.79 -16.94 8.36
C ASP A 186 -14.37 -17.25 7.84
N ALA A 187 -14.24 -17.50 6.53
CA ALA A 187 -12.92 -17.79 5.92
C ALA A 187 -11.90 -16.65 6.12
N THR A 188 -12.36 -15.39 6.22
CA THR A 188 -11.47 -14.23 6.41
C THR A 188 -10.78 -14.25 7.77
N TRP A 189 -11.38 -14.95 8.75
CA TRP A 189 -10.81 -15.15 10.08
C TRP A 189 -9.43 -15.77 10.06
N TRP A 190 -9.22 -16.76 9.18
CA TRP A 190 -7.93 -17.45 9.03
C TRP A 190 -7.11 -16.89 7.87
N MET A 191 -7.76 -16.47 6.78
CA MET A 191 -7.04 -15.89 5.63
C MET A 191 -6.29 -14.62 6.00
N SER A 192 -6.87 -13.74 6.83
CA SER A 192 -6.23 -12.49 7.26
C SER A 192 -4.86 -12.73 7.90
N PRO A 193 -4.77 -13.44 9.04
CA PRO A 193 -3.48 -13.68 9.68
C PRO A 193 -2.55 -14.52 8.81
N SER A 194 -3.07 -15.49 8.05
CA SER A 194 -2.24 -16.33 7.17
C SER A 194 -1.56 -15.54 6.06
N LEU A 195 -2.28 -14.60 5.43
CA LEU A 195 -1.69 -13.67 4.46
C LEU A 195 -0.67 -12.75 5.13
N GLY A 196 -0.96 -12.28 6.34
CA GLY A 196 0.00 -11.51 7.14
C GLY A 196 1.31 -12.26 7.35
N VAL A 197 1.24 -13.53 7.74
CA VAL A 197 2.41 -14.40 7.93
C VAL A 197 3.14 -14.64 6.61
N ALA A 198 2.42 -15.02 5.55
CA ALA A 198 3.01 -15.33 4.25
C ALA A 198 3.76 -14.12 3.66
N ILE A 199 3.13 -12.94 3.67
CA ILE A 199 3.74 -11.70 3.18
C ILE A 199 4.96 -11.33 4.03
N SER A 200 4.85 -11.42 5.36
CA SER A 200 5.97 -11.12 6.26
C SER A 200 7.15 -12.07 6.06
N ALA A 201 6.89 -13.35 5.80
CA ALA A 201 7.93 -14.33 5.49
C ALA A 201 8.63 -14.01 4.17
N VAL A 202 7.88 -13.67 3.11
CA VAL A 202 8.46 -13.24 1.83
C VAL A 202 9.36 -12.01 2.03
N TRP A 203 8.92 -11.03 2.81
CA TRP A 203 9.71 -9.83 3.12
C TRP A 203 10.94 -10.11 3.98
N TYR A 204 10.82 -11.02 4.96
CA TYR A 204 11.94 -11.41 5.81
C TYR A 204 13.04 -12.07 4.97
N ILE A 205 12.64 -13.02 4.13
CA ILE A 205 13.57 -13.70 3.23
C ILE A 205 14.21 -12.67 2.30
N SER A 206 13.43 -11.82 1.63
CA SER A 206 14.00 -10.86 0.68
C SER A 206 14.91 -9.81 1.29
N LEU A 207 14.74 -9.45 2.58
CA LEU A 207 15.60 -8.47 3.26
C LEU A 207 16.90 -9.07 3.80
N TYR A 208 16.87 -10.34 4.23
CA TYR A 208 17.96 -10.95 5.00
C TYR A 208 18.66 -12.13 4.28
N HIS A 209 18.11 -12.61 3.16
CA HIS A 209 18.62 -13.76 2.38
C HIS A 209 18.61 -13.48 0.87
#